data_AF-A0AAW5ZH47-F1
#
_entry.id   AF-A0AAW5ZH47-F1
#
_cell.length_a   1.000
_cell.length_b   1.000
_cell.length_c   1.000
_cell.angle_alpha   90.00
_cell.angle_beta   90.00
_cell.angle_gamma   90.00
#
_symmetry.space_group_name_H-M   'P 1'
#
loop_
_entity.id
_entity.type
_entity.pdbx_description
1 polymer ?
#
loop_
_entity_poly.entity_id
_entity_poly.type
_entity_poly.pdbx_seq_one_letter_code
_entity_poly.pdbx_strand_id
1 'polypeptide(L)'
;FCSAYLTAETVATAFRHHWNVENKRHWRVEVVMNEDDCKIRRGNAAELFSGIRHIAINILTNDKVFKAGLRRKMRKAAMDRNYLASVLAGSGLS
;
A
#
# COMPACT_ATOMS: atom_id res chain seq x y z
N PHE A 1 16.79 24.49 16.19
CA PHE A 1 17.68 23.32 16.21
C PHE A 1 17.45 22.61 17.54
N CYS A 2 16.78 21.46 17.54
CA CYS A 2 16.44 20.74 18.77
C CYS A 2 17.66 19.90 19.21
N SER A 3 18.22 20.21 20.38
CA SER A 3 19.43 19.62 20.95
C SER A 3 19.13 18.36 21.78
N ALA A 4 18.27 17.47 21.31
CA ALA A 4 18.04 16.20 22.00
C ALA A 4 19.27 15.31 21.79
N TYR A 5 19.95 14.92 22.88
CA TYR A 5 21.08 13.99 22.85
C TYR A 5 20.55 12.58 22.51
N LEU A 6 20.49 12.27 21.22
CA LEU A 6 20.06 10.96 20.74
C LEU A 6 21.24 10.00 20.81
N THR A 7 21.08 8.92 21.57
CA THR A 7 22.07 7.84 21.65
C THR A 7 22.18 7.11 20.31
N ALA A 8 23.33 6.50 20.03
CA ALA A 8 23.50 5.69 18.82
C ALA A 8 22.44 4.57 18.69
N GLU A 9 21.97 4.05 19.82
CA GLU A 9 20.95 3.01 19.90
C GLU A 9 19.54 3.51 19.54
N THR A 10 19.17 4.73 19.94
CA THR A 10 17.87 5.33 19.56
C THR A 10 17.83 5.65 18.07
N VAL A 11 18.94 6.14 17.51
CA VAL A 11 19.08 6.37 16.06
C VAL A 11 19.01 5.06 15.28
N ALA A 12 19.72 4.00 15.71
CA ALA A 12 19.66 2.70 15.05
C ALA A 12 18.26 2.06 15.10
N THR A 13 17.55 2.23 16.21
CA THR A 13 16.17 1.75 16.37
C THR A 13 15.21 2.53 15.46
N ALA A 14 15.34 3.84 15.39
CA ALA A 14 14.56 4.69 14.49
C ALA A 14 14.79 4.32 13.02
N PHE A 15 16.04 4.09 12.61
CA PHE A 15 16.36 3.62 11.25
C PHE A 15 15.75 2.26 10.95
N ARG A 16 15.85 1.29 11.86
CA ARG A 16 15.21 -0.03 11.67
C ARG A 16 13.69 0.07 11.60
N HIS A 17 13.07 0.92 12.42
CA HIS A 17 11.64 1.16 12.38
C HIS A 17 11.20 1.81 11.08
N HIS A 18 11.92 2.86 10.65
CA HIS A 18 11.69 3.55 9.38
C HIS A 18 11.80 2.56 8.22
N TRP A 19 12.89 1.79 8.15
CA TRP A 19 13.10 0.78 7.11
C TRP A 19 12.05 -0.33 7.12
N ASN A 20 11.56 -0.74 8.29
CA ASN A 20 10.50 -1.75 8.39
C ASN A 20 9.14 -1.22 7.93
N VAL A 21 8.82 0.04 8.24
CA VAL A 21 7.60 0.72 7.77
C VAL A 21 7.67 0.93 6.25
N GLU A 22 8.81 1.37 5.74
CA GLU A 22 9.04 1.54 4.30
C GLU A 22 9.01 0.19 3.59
N ASN A 23 9.78 -0.82 3.99
CA ASN A 23 9.78 -2.13 3.31
C ASN A 23 8.41 -2.80 3.25
N LYS A 24 7.58 -2.69 4.30
CA LYS A 24 6.23 -3.29 4.29
C LYS A 24 5.29 -2.56 3.33
N ARG A 25 5.51 -1.26 3.12
CA ARG A 25 4.65 -0.37 2.33
C ARG A 25 5.13 -0.26 0.88
N HIS A 26 6.40 0.13 0.71
CA HIS A 26 7.13 0.37 -0.52
C HIS A 26 7.14 -0.88 -1.41
N TRP A 27 7.57 -2.05 -0.90
CA TRP A 27 7.55 -3.30 -1.68
C TRP A 27 6.16 -3.69 -2.17
N ARG A 28 5.12 -3.47 -1.36
CA ARG A 28 3.74 -3.84 -1.73
C ARG A 28 3.16 -2.90 -2.78
N VAL A 29 3.40 -1.60 -2.72
CA VAL A 29 2.85 -0.66 -3.69
C VAL A 29 3.67 -0.68 -4.99
N GLU A 30 5.00 -0.67 -4.90
CA GLU A 30 5.88 -0.66 -6.07
C GLU A 30 5.79 -1.95 -6.88
N VAL A 31 5.92 -3.11 -6.23
CA VAL A 31 5.99 -4.39 -6.95
C VAL A 31 4.61 -4.89 -7.40
N VAL A 32 3.51 -4.51 -6.73
CA VAL A 32 2.18 -5.02 -7.06
C VAL A 32 1.38 -4.06 -7.93
N MET A 33 1.57 -2.75 -7.79
CA MET A 33 0.87 -1.72 -8.58
C MET A 33 1.77 -0.98 -9.60
N ASN A 34 3.05 -1.36 -9.70
CA ASN A 34 4.01 -0.81 -10.66
C ASN A 34 4.19 0.72 -10.51
N GLU A 35 4.31 1.19 -9.27
CA GLU A 35 4.37 2.63 -8.96
C GLU A 35 5.59 3.33 -9.56
N ASP A 36 6.76 2.68 -9.57
CA ASP A 36 8.00 3.23 -10.16
C ASP A 36 7.92 3.46 -11.67
N ASP A 37 7.16 2.62 -12.36
CA ASP A 37 6.91 2.72 -13.79
C ASP A 37 5.79 3.72 -14.13
N CYS A 38 5.12 4.29 -13.13
CA CYS A 38 4.04 5.23 -13.32
C CYS A 38 4.59 6.57 -13.85
N LYS A 39 4.55 6.76 -15.18
CA LYS A 39 5.03 7.98 -15.86
C LYS A 39 4.16 9.23 -15.63
N ILE A 40 3.19 9.17 -14.72
CA ILE A 40 2.31 10.29 -14.39
C ILE A 40 3.13 11.35 -13.63
N ARG A 41 3.60 12.37 -14.35
CA ARG A 41 4.42 13.49 -13.80
C ARG A 41 3.72 14.85 -13.83
N ARG A 42 2.40 14.89 -14.08
CA ARG A 42 1.67 16.15 -14.24
C ARG A 42 1.06 16.60 -12.91
N GLY A 43 1.60 17.69 -12.34
CA GLY A 43 1.07 18.31 -11.12
C GLY A 43 1.01 17.33 -9.94
N ASN A 44 -0.02 17.45 -9.10
CA ASN A 44 -0.20 16.61 -7.90
C ASN A 44 -0.73 15.20 -8.20
N ALA A 45 -0.75 14.78 -9.47
CA ALA A 45 -1.34 13.51 -9.87
C ALA A 45 -0.60 12.29 -9.29
N ALA A 46 0.72 12.38 -9.07
CA ALA A 46 1.51 11.32 -8.46
C ALA A 46 1.08 11.04 -7.01
N GLU A 47 0.88 12.11 -6.22
CA GLU A 47 0.44 12.03 -4.82
C GLU A 47 -0.99 11.49 -4.72
N LEU A 48 -1.90 11.99 -5.56
CA LEU A 48 -3.27 11.49 -5.61
C LEU A 48 -3.33 10.00 -5.95
N PHE A 49 -2.54 9.56 -6.93
CA PHE A 49 -2.47 8.15 -7.31
C PHE A 49 -1.87 7.29 -6.20
N SER A 50 -0.89 7.81 -5.46
CA SER A 50 -0.37 7.11 -4.28
C SER A 50 -1.50 6.91 -3.26
N GLY A 51 -2.26 7.96 -2.92
CA GLY A 51 -3.42 7.85 -2.02
C GLY A 51 -4.46 6.80 -2.47
N ILE A 52 -4.79 6.77 -3.76
CA ILE A 52 -5.72 5.77 -4.33
C ILE A 52 -5.15 4.35 -4.24
N ARG A 53 -3.88 4.16 -4.59
CA ARG A 53 -3.19 2.86 -4.46
C ARG A 53 -3.22 2.38 -3.01
N HIS A 54 -3.01 3.29 -2.07
CA HIS A 54 -3.09 3.02 -0.63
C HIS A 54 -4.47 2.50 -0.20
N ILE A 55 -5.54 3.19 -0.60
CA ILE A 55 -6.91 2.76 -0.31
C ILE A 55 -7.17 1.37 -0.90
N ALA A 56 -6.83 1.16 -2.17
CA ALA A 56 -7.06 -0.11 -2.86
C ALA A 56 -6.33 -1.28 -2.19
N ILE A 57 -5.06 -1.10 -1.80
CA ILE A 57 -4.28 -2.15 -1.12
C ILE A 57 -4.89 -2.47 0.24
N ASN A 58 -5.36 -1.47 1.00
CA ASN A 58 -5.97 -1.70 2.30
C ASN A 58 -7.26 -2.51 2.18
N ILE A 59 -8.14 -2.15 1.25
CA ILE A 59 -9.38 -2.89 1.00
C ILE A 59 -9.07 -4.34 0.62
N LEU A 60 -8.18 -4.56 -0.35
CA LEU A 60 -7.82 -5.90 -0.82
C LEU A 60 -7.05 -6.73 0.23
N THR A 61 -6.28 -6.08 1.11
CA THR A 61 -5.59 -6.77 2.20
C THR A 61 -6.58 -7.27 3.24
N ASN A 62 -7.62 -6.48 3.54
CA ASN A 62 -8.63 -6.83 4.52
C ASN A 62 -9.72 -7.76 3.97
N ASP A 63 -9.88 -7.88 2.65
CA ASP A 63 -10.80 -8.84 2.03
C ASP A 63 -10.56 -10.29 2.53
N LYS A 64 -11.58 -10.86 3.17
CA LYS A 64 -11.60 -12.26 3.64
C LYS A 64 -12.34 -13.22 2.69
N VAL A 65 -13.08 -12.71 1.70
CA VAL A 65 -13.89 -13.51 0.78
C VAL A 65 -12.99 -14.36 -0.12
N PHE A 66 -11.98 -13.74 -0.72
CA PHE A 66 -11.04 -14.45 -1.60
C PHE A 66 -9.65 -14.53 -0.95
N LYS A 67 -9.33 -15.67 -0.33
CA LYS A 67 -8.04 -15.90 0.32
C LYS A 67 -6.92 -16.14 -0.70
N ALA A 68 -6.34 -15.06 -1.20
CA ALA A 68 -5.22 -15.10 -2.15
C ALA A 68 -4.25 -13.92 -1.97
N GLY A 69 -3.08 -14.02 -2.60
CA GLY A 69 -2.11 -12.92 -2.66
C GLY A 69 -2.66 -11.69 -3.40
N LEU A 70 -2.14 -10.51 -3.07
CA LEU A 70 -2.65 -9.22 -3.53
C LEU A 70 -2.75 -9.10 -5.07
N ARG A 71 -1.72 -9.55 -5.81
CA ARG A 71 -1.74 -9.59 -7.29
C ARG A 71 -2.92 -10.40 -7.85
N ARG A 72 -3.24 -11.55 -7.23
CA ARG A 72 -4.34 -12.42 -7.68
C ARG A 72 -5.69 -11.81 -7.33
N LYS A 73 -5.81 -11.17 -6.16
CA LYS A 73 -7.01 -10.40 -5.77
C LYS A 73 -7.26 -9.24 -6.74
N MET A 74 -6.23 -8.45 -7.05
CA MET A 74 -6.33 -7.38 -8.06
C MET A 74 -6.76 -7.90 -9.43
N ARG A 75 -6.13 -8.98 -9.92
CA ARG A 75 -6.51 -9.58 -11.20
C ARG A 75 -7.96 -10.06 -11.20
N LYS A 76 -8.42 -10.67 -10.11
CA LYS A 76 -9.82 -11.09 -9.97
C LYS A 76 -10.77 -9.89 -9.97
N ALA A 77 -10.45 -8.82 -9.23
CA ALA A 77 -11.24 -7.59 -9.23
C ALA A 77 -11.29 -6.92 -10.61
N ALA A 78 -10.23 -7.05 -11.42
CA ALA A 78 -10.22 -6.56 -12.79
C ALA A 78 -11.06 -7.41 -13.77
N MET A 79 -11.27 -8.69 -13.47
CA MET A 79 -11.94 -9.66 -14.36
C MET A 79 -13.40 -9.96 -13.97
N ASP A 80 -13.76 -9.78 -12.71
CA ASP A 80 -15.06 -10.15 -12.14
C ASP A 80 -15.72 -8.94 -11.48
N ARG A 81 -16.78 -8.42 -12.11
CA ARG A 81 -17.51 -7.23 -11.63
C ARG A 81 -18.22 -7.48 -10.30
N ASN A 82 -18.68 -8.70 -10.03
CA ASN A 82 -19.36 -9.02 -8.80
C ASN A 82 -18.36 -9.03 -7.64
N TYR A 83 -17.17 -9.59 -7.87
CA TYR A 83 -16.09 -9.52 -6.89
C TYR A 83 -15.56 -8.09 -6.70
N LEU A 84 -15.46 -7.29 -7.77
CA LEU A 84 -15.12 -5.88 -7.63
C LEU A 84 -16.13 -5.13 -6.75
N ALA A 85 -17.42 -5.33 -7.01
CA ALA A 85 -18.49 -4.70 -6.24
C ALA A 85 -18.46 -5.14 -4.77
N SER A 86 -18.22 -6.42 -4.50
CA SER A 86 -18.17 -6.93 -3.11
C SER A 86 -17.00 -6.33 -2.33
N VAL A 87 -15.83 -6.22 -2.96
CA VAL A 87 -14.62 -5.62 -2.39
C VAL A 87 -14.84 -4.12 -2.14
N LEU A 88 -15.46 -3.38 -3.08
CA LEU A 88 -15.75 -1.95 -2.91
C LEU A 88 -16.84 -1.67 -1.87
N ALA A 89 -17.85 -2.54 -1.77
CA ALA A 89 -18.90 -2.44 -0.77
C ALA A 89 -18.44 -2.82 0.64
N GLY A 90 -17.19 -3.26 0.81
CA GLY A 90 -16.66 -3.66 2.12
C GLY A 90 -17.28 -4.93 2.67
N SER A 91 -17.99 -5.72 1.85
CA SER A 91 -18.75 -6.91 2.27
C SER A 91 -17.89 -8.09 2.81
N GLY A 92 -16.58 -7.88 2.97
CA GLY A 92 -15.64 -8.77 3.66
C GLY A 92 -14.70 -8.05 4.63
N LEU A 93 -14.98 -6.80 4.99
CA LEU A 93 -14.29 -6.03 6.02
C LEU A 93 -15.01 -6.26 7.36
N SER A 94 -14.31 -6.85 8.33
CA SER A 94 -14.73 -6.89 9.74
C SER A 94 -13.94 -5.86 10.53
#